data_AF-A0A841U3G6-F1
#
_entry.id   AF-A0A841U3G6-F1
#
_cell.length_a   1.000
_cell.length_b   1.000
_cell.length_c   1.000
_cell.angle_alpha   90.00
_cell.angle_beta   90.00
_cell.angle_gamma   90.00
#
_symmetry.space_group_name_H-M   'P 1'
#
loop_
_entity.id
_entity.type
_entity.pdbx_description
1 polymer ?
#
loop_
_entity_poly.entity_id
_entity_poly.type
_entity_poly.pdbx_seq_one_letter_code
_entity_poly.pdbx_strand_id
1 'polypeptide(L)'
;MAEARRRRFTPKQKARIIAKLLEENRTIAELAEEFDIHPIQLHRWKNQAVANLHRLFEKDDKQAEKLRSAYEERIGDMQEEIEQLNRQLEWLKRVAAMNLPKENRSGLVQLEEPALPIRTQTELLGLSRSTLYYQLRRKSSGGISARRSGRIGRLDDVKPAFLPVGLNVEQMRQIAEIDLPRLKIQNGWMDVFGGYH
;
A
#
# COMPACT_ATOMS: atom_id res chain seq x y z
N MET A 1 47.38 0.15 -4.82
CA MET A 1 46.90 -1.01 -5.59
C MET A 1 45.52 -0.69 -6.09
N ALA A 2 45.34 -0.52 -7.40
CA ALA A 2 44.06 -0.12 -8.00
C ALA A 2 43.08 -1.30 -7.95
N GLU A 3 41.90 -1.05 -7.41
CA GLU A 3 40.84 -2.05 -7.24
C GLU A 3 40.28 -2.45 -8.61
N ALA A 4 40.49 -3.71 -9.02
CA ALA A 4 40.02 -4.23 -10.29
C ALA A 4 38.48 -4.35 -10.27
N ARG A 5 37.81 -3.31 -10.78
CA ARG A 5 36.36 -3.26 -10.95
C ARG A 5 35.93 -4.41 -11.88
N ARG A 6 35.32 -5.46 -11.31
CA ARG A 6 34.82 -6.62 -12.07
C ARG A 6 33.91 -6.15 -13.21
N ARG A 7 34.33 -6.41 -14.45
CA ARG A 7 33.58 -6.06 -15.66
C ARG A 7 32.26 -6.82 -15.69
N ARG A 8 31.14 -6.10 -15.81
CA ARG A 8 29.79 -6.70 -15.86
C ARG A 8 29.34 -6.81 -17.32
N PHE A 9 29.00 -8.02 -17.74
CA PHE A 9 28.44 -8.30 -19.06
C PHE A 9 26.93 -8.46 -18.98
N THR A 10 26.20 -7.71 -19.80
CA THR A 10 24.74 -7.84 -19.94
C THR A 10 24.37 -9.17 -20.61
N PRO A 11 23.16 -9.70 -20.39
CA PRO A 11 22.70 -10.93 -21.06
C PRO A 11 22.83 -10.85 -22.59
N LYS A 12 22.49 -9.69 -23.17
CA LYS A 12 22.62 -9.43 -24.61
C LYS A 12 24.08 -9.52 -25.09
N GLN A 13 25.02 -8.97 -24.33
CA GLN A 13 26.45 -9.05 -24.66
C GLN A 13 26.96 -10.49 -24.61
N LYS A 14 26.60 -11.24 -23.56
CA LYS A 14 26.97 -12.66 -23.43
C LYS A 14 26.45 -13.49 -24.61
N ALA A 15 25.18 -13.28 -24.98
CA ALA A 15 24.57 -13.98 -26.11
C ALA A 15 25.32 -13.70 -27.43
N ARG A 16 25.69 -12.44 -27.69
CA ARG A 16 26.45 -12.07 -28.91
C ARG A 16 27.84 -12.70 -28.94
N ILE A 17 28.54 -12.74 -27.81
CA ILE A 17 29.87 -13.34 -27.70
C ILE A 17 29.79 -14.86 -27.89
N ILE A 18 28.78 -15.51 -27.30
CA ILE A 18 28.57 -16.95 -27.49
C ILE A 18 28.10 -17.29 -28.90
N ALA A 19 27.28 -16.46 -29.54
CA ALA A 19 26.91 -16.66 -30.95
C ALA A 19 28.15 -16.66 -31.85
N LYS A 20 29.03 -15.65 -31.69
CA LYS A 20 30.33 -15.60 -32.38
C LYS A 20 31.23 -16.81 -32.10
N LEU A 21 31.13 -17.41 -30.91
CA LEU A 21 31.89 -18.60 -30.53
C LEU A 21 31.31 -19.90 -31.11
N LEU A 22 30.00 -19.94 -31.35
CA LEU A 22 29.30 -21.09 -31.94
C LEU A 22 29.39 -21.08 -33.48
N GLU A 23 29.55 -19.90 -34.09
CA GLU A 23 30.02 -19.78 -35.46
C GLU A 23 31.45 -20.35 -35.52
N GLU A 24 31.71 -21.37 -36.34
CA GLU A 24 32.95 -22.18 -36.39
C GLU A 24 34.22 -21.40 -36.81
N ASN A 25 34.19 -20.07 -36.77
CA ASN A 25 35.22 -19.18 -37.31
C ASN A 25 36.14 -18.54 -36.25
N ARG A 26 35.89 -18.75 -34.94
CA ARG A 26 36.67 -18.13 -33.85
C ARG A 26 36.95 -19.10 -32.72
N THR A 27 38.18 -19.07 -32.21
CA THR A 27 38.56 -19.88 -31.04
C THR A 27 38.22 -19.17 -29.72
N ILE A 28 38.14 -19.95 -28.64
CA ILE A 28 37.92 -19.42 -27.27
C ILE A 28 39.04 -18.47 -26.87
N ALA A 29 40.28 -18.75 -27.29
CA ALA A 29 41.45 -17.93 -26.98
C ALA A 29 41.36 -16.55 -27.67
N GLU A 30 41.01 -16.52 -28.96
CA GLU A 30 40.81 -15.27 -29.70
C GLU A 30 39.71 -14.38 -29.11
N LEU A 31 38.56 -14.97 -28.76
CA LEU A 31 37.44 -14.22 -28.17
C LEU A 31 37.71 -13.81 -26.72
N ALA A 32 38.47 -14.61 -25.96
CA ALA A 32 38.93 -14.26 -24.63
C ALA A 32 39.83 -13.03 -24.66
N GLU A 33 40.70 -12.91 -25.66
CA GLU A 33 41.57 -11.76 -25.86
C GLU A 33 40.80 -10.54 -26.41
N GLU A 34 39.97 -10.70 -27.45
CA GLU A 34 39.18 -9.61 -28.07
C GLU A 34 38.25 -8.92 -27.06
N PHE A 35 37.60 -9.71 -26.20
CA PHE A 35 36.62 -9.19 -25.24
C PHE A 35 37.17 -9.01 -23.82
N ASP A 36 38.46 -9.31 -23.60
CA ASP A 36 39.11 -9.24 -22.29
C ASP A 36 38.33 -10.05 -21.24
N ILE A 37 38.07 -11.31 -21.58
CA ILE A 37 37.32 -12.29 -20.78
C ILE A 37 38.23 -13.48 -20.49
N HIS A 38 38.25 -13.91 -19.24
CA HIS A 38 39.01 -15.10 -18.88
C HIS A 38 38.48 -16.36 -19.61
N PRO A 39 39.32 -17.19 -20.26
CA PRO A 39 38.89 -18.35 -21.05
C PRO A 39 37.92 -19.30 -20.32
N ILE A 40 38.18 -19.57 -19.03
CA ILE A 40 37.30 -20.38 -18.16
C ILE A 40 35.87 -19.79 -18.07
N GLN A 41 35.74 -18.47 -18.03
CA GLN A 41 34.45 -17.80 -17.98
C GLN A 41 33.68 -17.98 -19.29
N LEU A 42 34.40 -17.91 -20.42
CA LEU A 42 33.82 -18.15 -21.74
C LEU A 42 33.39 -19.61 -21.93
N HIS A 43 34.18 -20.58 -21.46
CA HIS A 43 33.78 -21.99 -21.41
C HIS A 43 32.51 -22.20 -20.57
N ARG A 44 32.43 -21.58 -19.39
CA ARG A 44 31.23 -21.65 -18.54
C ARG A 44 30.00 -21.11 -19.27
N TRP A 45 30.13 -19.96 -19.94
CA TRP A 45 29.03 -19.36 -20.70
C TRP A 45 28.61 -20.21 -21.90
N LYS A 46 29.55 -20.82 -22.63
CA LYS A 46 29.26 -21.76 -23.72
C LYS A 46 28.42 -22.93 -23.21
N ASN A 47 28.87 -23.57 -22.12
CA ASN A 47 28.16 -24.71 -21.55
C ASN A 47 26.77 -24.31 -21.07
N GLN A 48 26.63 -23.15 -20.42
CA GLN A 48 25.33 -22.63 -19.99
C GLN A 48 24.40 -22.33 -21.17
N ALA A 49 24.91 -21.74 -22.25
CA ALA A 49 24.12 -21.41 -23.43
C ALA A 49 23.63 -22.68 -24.13
N VAL A 50 24.52 -23.64 -24.41
CA VAL A 50 24.15 -24.91 -25.06
C VAL A 50 23.18 -25.70 -24.19
N ALA A 51 23.42 -25.79 -22.88
CA ALA A 51 22.54 -26.49 -21.96
C ALA A 51 21.15 -25.89 -21.87
N ASN A 52 20.97 -24.57 -22.07
CA ASN A 52 19.66 -23.92 -22.00
C ASN A 52 19.06 -23.60 -23.38
N LEU A 53 19.76 -23.89 -24.48
CA LEU A 53 19.35 -23.52 -25.83
C LEU A 53 17.99 -24.14 -26.21
N HIS A 54 17.74 -25.37 -25.76
CA HIS A 54 16.48 -26.08 -25.98
C HIS A 54 15.26 -25.32 -25.44
N ARG A 55 15.41 -24.58 -24.34
CA ARG A 55 14.32 -23.81 -23.72
C ARG A 55 13.79 -22.69 -24.62
N LEU A 56 14.61 -22.17 -25.53
CA LEU A 56 14.15 -21.17 -26.51
C LEU A 56 13.17 -21.76 -27.54
N PHE A 57 13.15 -23.09 -27.69
CA PHE A 57 12.26 -23.81 -28.60
C PHE A 57 11.14 -24.54 -27.86
N GLU A 58 11.19 -24.57 -26.52
CA GLU A 58 10.03 -24.94 -25.71
C GLU A 58 8.98 -23.84 -25.87
N LYS A 59 7.71 -24.22 -26.08
CA LYS A 59 6.60 -23.26 -26.14
C LYS A 59 6.40 -22.63 -24.76
N ASP A 60 7.17 -21.58 -24.50
CA ASP A 60 7.09 -20.73 -23.30
C ASP A 60 5.69 -20.09 -23.13
N ASP A 61 4.87 -20.12 -24.18
CA ASP A 61 3.47 -19.67 -24.17
C ASP A 61 2.69 -20.24 -22.98
N LYS A 62 2.85 -21.53 -22.63
CA LYS A 62 2.05 -22.11 -21.53
C LYS A 62 2.46 -21.59 -20.15
N GLN A 63 3.74 -21.33 -19.92
CA GLN A 63 4.22 -20.84 -18.64
C GLN A 63 4.00 -19.32 -18.52
N ALA A 64 4.21 -18.60 -19.61
CA ALA A 64 3.89 -17.18 -19.71
C ALA A 64 2.39 -16.93 -19.54
N GLU A 65 1.53 -17.76 -20.14
CA GLU A 65 0.07 -17.65 -20.03
C GLU A 65 -0.43 -17.93 -18.61
N LYS A 66 0.10 -18.97 -17.95
CA LYS A 66 -0.20 -19.23 -16.53
C LYS A 66 0.16 -18.05 -15.65
N LEU A 67 1.33 -17.45 -15.89
CA LEU A 67 1.78 -16.31 -15.11
C LEU A 67 0.89 -15.09 -15.36
N ARG A 68 0.51 -14.83 -16.63
CA ARG A 68 -0.42 -13.76 -17.02
C ARG A 68 -1.78 -13.95 -16.34
N SER A 69 -2.37 -15.13 -16.44
CA SER A 69 -3.66 -15.45 -15.84
C SER A 69 -3.64 -15.27 -14.32
N ALA A 70 -2.59 -15.72 -13.62
CA ALA A 70 -2.46 -15.51 -12.18
C ALA A 70 -2.32 -14.01 -11.82
N TYR A 71 -1.64 -13.21 -12.65
CA TYR A 71 -1.57 -11.77 -12.46
C TYR A 71 -2.92 -11.09 -12.70
N GLU A 72 -3.67 -11.51 -13.73
CA GLU A 72 -5.00 -10.98 -14.05
C GLU A 72 -6.00 -11.26 -12.92
N GLU A 73 -6.00 -12.49 -12.39
CA GLU A 73 -6.81 -12.85 -11.22
C GLU A 73 -6.48 -11.95 -10.03
N ARG A 74 -5.19 -11.78 -9.71
CA ARG A 74 -4.77 -10.92 -8.60
C ARG A 74 -5.16 -9.46 -8.80
N ILE A 75 -5.11 -8.96 -10.04
CA ILE A 75 -5.57 -7.60 -10.36
C ILE A 75 -7.08 -7.49 -10.14
N GLY A 76 -7.85 -8.50 -10.54
CA GLY A 76 -9.29 -8.59 -10.29
C GLY A 76 -9.63 -8.48 -8.81
N ASP A 77 -9.02 -9.34 -7.97
CA ASP A 77 -9.22 -9.32 -6.52
C ASP A 77 -8.94 -7.94 -5.91
N MET A 78 -7.82 -7.32 -6.31
CA MET A 78 -7.44 -6.00 -5.81
C MET A 78 -8.42 -4.91 -6.27
N GLN A 79 -8.97 -5.01 -7.48
CA GLN A 79 -9.97 -4.08 -7.98
C GLN A 79 -11.29 -4.21 -7.20
N GLU A 80 -11.74 -5.44 -6.94
CA GLU A 80 -12.93 -5.69 -6.12
C GLU A 80 -12.77 -5.13 -4.70
N GLU A 81 -11.60 -5.30 -4.08
CA GLU A 81 -11.28 -4.74 -2.77
C GLU A 81 -11.31 -3.20 -2.80
N ILE A 82 -10.71 -2.57 -3.82
CA ILE A 82 -10.74 -1.11 -4.00
C ILE A 82 -12.18 -0.63 -4.15
N GLU A 83 -13.02 -1.31 -4.92
CA GLU A 83 -14.43 -0.95 -5.07
C GLU A 83 -15.20 -1.07 -3.76
N GLN A 84 -14.98 -2.14 -3.00
CA GLN A 84 -15.57 -2.33 -1.68
C GLN A 84 -15.16 -1.21 -0.72
N LEU A 85 -13.87 -0.90 -0.65
CA LEU A 85 -13.34 0.17 0.19
C LEU A 85 -13.90 1.54 -0.23
N ASN A 86 -14.04 1.80 -1.54
CA ASN A 86 -14.65 3.03 -2.03
C ASN A 86 -16.13 3.14 -1.63
N ARG A 87 -16.91 2.06 -1.73
CA ARG A 87 -18.31 2.05 -1.26
C ARG A 87 -18.40 2.30 0.24
N GLN A 88 -17.55 1.66 1.05
CA GLN A 88 -17.50 1.86 2.50
C GLN A 88 -17.10 3.29 2.86
N LEU A 89 -16.09 3.84 2.20
CA LEU A 89 -15.62 5.21 2.40
C LEU A 89 -16.70 6.24 2.05
N GLU A 90 -17.41 6.05 0.95
CA GLU A 90 -18.50 6.94 0.54
C GLU A 90 -19.68 6.87 1.52
N TRP A 91 -20.01 5.67 2.00
CA TRP A 91 -21.00 5.50 3.06
C TRP A 91 -20.60 6.22 4.35
N LEU A 92 -19.34 6.07 4.80
CA LEU A 92 -18.82 6.75 5.99
C LEU A 92 -18.85 8.27 5.84
N LYS A 93 -18.47 8.81 4.67
CA LYS A 93 -18.60 10.25 4.37
C LYS A 93 -20.03 10.73 4.51
N ARG A 94 -21.01 9.97 3.98
CA ARG A 94 -22.44 10.31 4.09
C ARG A 94 -22.91 10.30 5.54
N VAL A 95 -22.54 9.27 6.31
CA VAL A 95 -22.89 9.16 7.74
C VAL A 95 -22.29 10.30 8.54
N ALA A 96 -21.02 10.64 8.30
CA ALA A 96 -20.36 11.78 8.94
C ALA A 96 -21.02 13.11 8.54
N ALA A 97 -21.43 13.25 7.27
CA ALA A 97 -22.11 14.45 6.81
C ALA A 97 -23.46 14.65 7.49
N MET A 98 -24.22 13.57 7.72
CA MET A 98 -25.55 13.60 8.35
C MET A 98 -25.50 13.87 9.85
N ASN A 99 -24.52 13.27 10.54
CA ASN A 99 -24.53 13.20 11.99
C ASN A 99 -23.49 14.12 12.66
N LEU A 100 -22.57 14.72 11.91
CA LEU A 100 -21.53 15.60 12.45
C LEU A 100 -21.71 17.04 11.95
N PRO A 101 -22.11 18.02 12.80
CA PRO A 101 -22.26 19.42 12.41
C PRO A 101 -20.93 20.00 11.92
N LYS A 102 -20.95 20.85 10.88
CA LYS A 102 -19.74 21.46 10.29
C LYS A 102 -18.84 22.16 11.31
N GLU A 103 -19.43 22.74 12.34
CA GLU A 103 -18.73 23.45 13.42
C GLU A 103 -17.84 22.54 14.27
N ASN A 104 -18.21 21.26 14.40
CA ASN A 104 -17.50 20.29 15.23
C ASN A 104 -16.42 19.53 14.43
N ARG A 105 -16.49 19.53 13.10
CA ARG A 105 -15.58 18.74 12.25
C ARG A 105 -14.14 19.26 12.28
N SER A 106 -13.92 20.55 12.53
CA SER A 106 -12.56 21.12 12.59
C SER A 106 -11.75 20.60 13.77
N GLY A 107 -12.41 20.10 14.82
CA GLY A 107 -11.76 19.43 15.95
C GLY A 107 -11.25 18.02 15.64
N LEU A 108 -11.68 17.42 14.52
CA LEU A 108 -11.22 16.09 14.09
C LEU A 108 -9.98 16.15 13.19
N VAL A 109 -9.55 17.34 12.78
CA VAL A 109 -8.35 17.50 11.97
C VAL A 109 -7.13 17.24 12.83
N GLN A 110 -6.33 16.25 12.43
CA GLN A 110 -5.02 15.97 13.01
C GLN A 110 -4.03 17.00 12.48
N LEU A 111 -3.55 17.88 13.36
CA LEU A 111 -2.55 18.90 13.03
C LEU A 111 -1.12 18.44 13.31
N GLU A 112 -0.95 17.57 14.29
CA GLU A 112 0.32 16.99 14.71
C GLU A 112 0.40 15.57 14.16
N GLU A 113 1.53 15.24 13.51
CA GLU A 113 1.82 13.93 12.89
C GLU A 113 0.63 13.31 12.11
N PRO A 114 0.11 14.03 11.09
CA PRO A 114 -1.10 13.61 10.43
C PRO A 114 -0.88 12.38 9.56
N ALA A 115 -1.69 11.34 9.75
CA ALA A 115 -1.68 10.14 8.91
C ALA A 115 -2.06 10.43 7.43
N LEU A 116 -2.81 11.51 7.20
CA LEU A 116 -3.19 11.99 5.87
C LEU A 116 -2.90 13.50 5.76
N PRO A 117 -2.52 14.02 4.58
CA PRO A 117 -2.33 15.46 4.40
C PRO A 117 -3.54 16.28 4.87
N ILE A 118 -3.31 17.43 5.51
CA ILE A 118 -4.38 18.30 6.06
C ILE A 118 -5.43 18.63 4.99
N ARG A 119 -5.00 18.83 3.73
CA ARG A 119 -5.90 19.02 2.59
C ARG A 119 -6.89 17.86 2.46
N THR A 120 -6.38 16.63 2.40
CA THR A 120 -7.19 15.41 2.28
C THR A 120 -8.12 15.26 3.48
N GLN A 121 -7.64 15.53 4.70
CA GLN A 121 -8.49 15.51 5.89
C GLN A 121 -9.65 16.52 5.79
N THR A 122 -9.37 17.76 5.37
CA THR A 122 -10.42 18.78 5.20
C THR A 122 -11.42 18.42 4.11
N GLU A 123 -10.96 17.83 3.01
CA GLU A 123 -11.81 17.35 1.92
C GLU A 123 -12.72 16.19 2.40
N LEU A 124 -12.16 15.21 3.12
CA LEU A 124 -12.92 14.08 3.68
C LEU A 124 -13.97 14.52 4.71
N LEU A 125 -13.67 15.57 5.48
CA LEU A 125 -14.60 16.14 6.47
C LEU A 125 -15.59 17.15 5.87
N GLY A 126 -15.47 17.49 4.57
CA GLY A 126 -16.31 18.49 3.91
C GLY A 126 -16.11 19.91 4.47
N LEU A 127 -14.88 20.25 4.86
CA LEU A 127 -14.46 21.54 5.39
C LEU A 127 -13.63 22.32 4.37
N SER A 128 -13.76 23.65 4.37
CA SER A 128 -12.79 24.49 3.65
C SER A 128 -11.54 24.71 4.50
N ARG A 129 -10.36 24.70 3.86
CA ARG A 129 -9.09 25.01 4.53
C ARG A 129 -9.11 26.40 5.17
N SER A 130 -9.73 27.38 4.51
CA SER A 130 -9.90 28.73 5.05
C SER A 130 -10.70 28.72 6.35
N THR A 131 -11.81 27.99 6.39
CA THR A 131 -12.65 27.84 7.60
C THR A 131 -11.86 27.23 8.75
N LEU A 132 -11.03 26.22 8.48
CA LEU A 132 -10.13 25.62 9.48
C LEU A 132 -9.15 26.66 10.03
N TYR A 133 -8.43 27.37 9.17
CA TYR A 133 -7.45 28.38 9.62
C TYR A 133 -8.10 29.56 10.36
N TYR A 134 -9.27 30.03 9.93
CA TYR A 134 -10.02 31.05 10.66
C TYR A 134 -10.42 30.58 12.06
N GLN A 135 -10.88 29.33 12.20
CA GLN A 135 -11.27 28.77 13.49
C GLN A 135 -10.06 28.53 14.41
N LEU A 136 -8.93 28.07 13.87
CA LEU A 136 -7.68 27.95 14.62
C LEU A 136 -7.16 29.32 15.08
N ARG A 137 -7.17 30.32 14.19
CA ARG A 137 -6.78 31.69 14.51
C ARG A 137 -7.69 32.32 15.57
N ARG A 138 -9.00 32.05 15.52
CA ARG A 138 -9.95 32.52 16.54
C ARG A 138 -9.71 31.87 17.89
N LYS A 139 -9.36 30.59 17.93
CA LYS A 139 -8.97 29.87 19.15
C LYS A 139 -7.64 30.39 19.72
N SER A 140 -6.71 30.85 18.88
CA SER A 140 -5.44 31.43 19.32
C SER A 140 -5.52 32.92 19.71
N SER A 141 -6.44 33.70 19.12
CA SER A 141 -6.60 35.14 19.41
C SER A 141 -7.57 35.47 20.55
N GLY A 142 -8.37 34.49 20.99
CA GLY A 142 -9.21 34.61 22.19
C GLY A 142 -8.35 34.46 23.44
N GLY A 143 -7.93 35.59 24.02
CA GLY A 143 -7.14 35.63 25.25
C GLY A 143 -7.78 34.84 26.40
N ILE A 144 -6.89 34.23 27.18
CA ILE A 144 -7.02 33.74 28.55
C ILE A 144 -8.37 34.11 29.20
N SER A 145 -9.39 33.28 28.96
CA SER A 145 -10.46 33.03 29.92
C SER A 145 -10.47 31.54 30.16
N ALA A 146 -9.64 31.13 31.12
CA ALA A 146 -9.62 29.79 31.66
C ALA A 146 -10.96 29.49 32.35
N ARG A 147 -11.99 29.13 31.58
CA ARG A 147 -13.02 28.24 32.10
C ARG A 147 -12.49 26.82 31.96
N ARG A 148 -12.16 26.24 33.12
CA ARG A 148 -11.76 24.85 33.31
C ARG A 148 -12.62 23.94 32.42
N SER A 149 -11.99 23.26 31.47
CA SER A 149 -12.44 21.96 31.00
C SER A 149 -11.20 21.10 30.90
N GLY A 150 -11.30 19.89 31.42
CA GLY A 150 -10.19 19.07 31.87
C GLY A 150 -9.08 18.87 30.85
N ARG A 151 -7.89 18.58 31.38
CA ARG A 151 -6.92 17.71 30.72
C ARG A 151 -7.70 16.67 29.91
N ILE A 152 -7.40 16.55 28.62
CA ILE A 152 -7.83 15.40 27.83
C ILE A 152 -7.17 14.21 28.53
N GLY A 153 -7.92 13.58 29.43
CA GLY A 153 -7.57 12.30 30.01
C GLY A 153 -7.62 11.24 28.91
N ARG A 154 -7.38 9.99 29.29
CA ARG A 154 -7.36 8.83 28.40
C ARG A 154 -8.49 8.88 27.36
N LEU A 155 -8.28 8.23 26.22
CA LEU A 155 -9.25 8.08 25.11
C LEU A 155 -10.68 7.70 25.58
N ASP A 156 -10.80 7.15 26.79
CA ASP A 156 -12.03 6.80 27.51
C ASP A 156 -12.87 8.02 27.99
N ASP A 157 -12.28 9.22 28.12
CA ASP A 157 -12.93 10.44 28.63
C ASP A 157 -13.62 11.27 27.54
N VAL A 158 -13.50 10.86 26.27
CA VAL A 158 -14.27 11.45 25.17
C VAL A 158 -15.71 10.96 25.31
N LYS A 159 -16.58 11.77 25.92
CA LYS A 159 -18.03 11.54 25.82
C LYS A 159 -18.37 11.40 24.32
N PRO A 160 -18.90 10.25 23.87
CA PRO A 160 -19.21 10.09 22.46
C PRO A 160 -20.27 11.13 22.12
N ALA A 161 -19.88 12.10 21.29
CA ALA A 161 -20.74 13.20 20.83
C ALA A 161 -21.89 12.71 19.91
N PHE A 162 -22.08 11.39 19.82
CA PHE A 162 -23.10 10.68 19.08
C PHE A 162 -23.93 9.85 20.06
N LEU A 163 -24.66 10.54 20.94
CA LEU A 163 -25.87 9.96 21.51
C LEU A 163 -27.01 10.32 20.54
N PRO A 164 -27.56 9.38 19.76
CA PRO A 164 -28.88 9.60 19.18
C PRO A 164 -29.84 9.88 20.32
N VAL A 165 -30.58 10.98 20.19
CA VAL A 165 -31.49 11.47 21.23
C VAL A 165 -32.46 10.34 21.60
N GLY A 166 -32.39 9.85 22.85
CA GLY A 166 -33.35 8.91 23.42
C GLY A 166 -32.83 7.52 23.82
N LEU A 167 -31.56 7.17 23.62
CA LEU A 167 -31.00 5.87 24.05
C LEU A 167 -29.94 6.03 25.14
N ASN A 168 -30.04 5.22 26.20
CA ASN A 168 -29.04 5.15 27.27
C ASN A 168 -27.84 4.27 26.86
N VAL A 169 -26.69 4.49 27.49
CA VAL A 169 -25.41 3.79 27.28
C VAL A 169 -25.54 2.28 27.39
N GLU A 170 -26.38 1.75 28.29
CA GLU A 170 -26.67 0.31 28.38
C GLU A 170 -27.40 -0.23 27.14
N GLN A 171 -28.37 0.51 26.61
CA GLN A 171 -29.12 0.11 25.41
C GLN A 171 -28.21 0.11 24.18
N MET A 172 -27.21 1.00 24.15
CA MET A 172 -26.17 1.02 23.12
C MET A 172 -25.21 -0.15 23.22
N ARG A 173 -24.82 -0.55 24.45
CA ARG A 173 -24.01 -1.76 24.66
C ARG A 173 -24.75 -3.00 24.18
N GLN A 174 -26.05 -3.11 24.45
CA GLN A 174 -26.87 -4.21 23.93
C GLN A 174 -26.98 -4.20 22.41
N ILE A 175 -27.21 -3.04 21.77
CA ILE A 175 -27.26 -2.94 20.30
C ILE A 175 -25.90 -3.29 19.68
N ALA A 176 -24.82 -2.79 20.26
CA ALA A 176 -23.47 -3.11 19.83
C ALA A 176 -23.17 -4.62 20.00
N GLU A 177 -23.53 -5.22 21.13
CA GLU A 177 -23.38 -6.66 21.37
C GLU A 177 -24.25 -7.53 20.45
N ILE A 178 -25.39 -7.03 19.98
CA ILE A 178 -26.32 -7.78 19.10
C ILE A 178 -25.93 -7.65 17.63
N ASP A 179 -25.59 -6.45 17.16
CA ASP A 179 -25.35 -6.18 15.74
C ASP A 179 -23.89 -6.36 15.31
N LEU A 180 -22.90 -6.15 16.19
CA LEU A 180 -21.48 -6.36 15.82
C LEU A 180 -21.17 -7.83 15.49
N PRO A 181 -21.65 -8.84 16.24
CA PRO A 181 -21.43 -10.24 15.86
C PRO A 181 -22.10 -10.56 14.52
N ARG A 182 -23.29 -10.00 14.27
CA ARG A 182 -24.06 -10.23 13.04
C ARG A 182 -23.36 -9.64 11.81
N LEU A 183 -22.83 -8.42 11.93
CA LEU A 183 -22.02 -7.75 10.91
C LEU A 183 -20.65 -8.42 10.71
N LYS A 184 -20.04 -8.96 11.78
CA LYS A 184 -18.79 -9.73 11.71
C LYS A 184 -18.97 -11.05 10.96
N ILE A 185 -20.07 -11.78 11.21
CA ILE A 185 -20.41 -13.04 10.53
C ILE A 185 -20.72 -12.78 9.04
N GLN A 186 -21.48 -11.73 8.73
CA GLN A 186 -21.88 -11.42 7.36
C GLN A 186 -20.71 -10.95 6.47
N ASN A 187 -19.67 -10.36 7.06
CA ASN A 187 -18.57 -9.75 6.29
C ASN A 187 -17.20 -10.44 6.51
N GLY A 188 -17.12 -11.53 7.28
CA GLY A 188 -15.92 -12.37 7.40
C GLY A 188 -14.72 -11.75 8.15
N TRP A 189 -14.94 -10.85 9.11
CA TRP A 189 -13.87 -10.09 9.81
C TRP A 189 -13.15 -10.89 10.91
N MET A 190 -12.89 -12.19 10.69
CA MET A 190 -12.52 -13.09 11.78
C MET A 190 -11.02 -13.10 12.14
N ASP A 191 -10.12 -12.53 11.32
CA ASP A 191 -8.66 -12.70 11.51
C ASP A 191 -7.82 -11.42 11.66
N VAL A 192 -8.41 -10.20 11.67
CA VAL A 192 -7.61 -8.96 11.73
C VAL A 192 -7.26 -8.52 13.17
N PHE A 193 -7.97 -9.01 14.18
CA PHE A 193 -7.71 -8.72 15.58
C PHE A 193 -7.74 -10.00 16.39
N GLY A 194 -6.65 -10.77 16.32
CA GLY A 194 -6.51 -12.04 17.03
C GLY A 194 -6.78 -11.91 18.54
N GLY A 195 -7.58 -12.84 19.06
CA GLY A 195 -7.61 -13.21 20.48
C GLY A 195 -8.99 -13.22 21.12
N TYR A 196 -9.54 -14.43 21.29
CA TYR A 196 -10.43 -14.74 22.41
C TYR A 196 -9.58 -15.02 23.65
N HIS A 197 -9.72 -14.21 24.68
CA HIS A 197 -9.54 -14.58 26.08
C HIS A 197 -10.53 -13.80 26.94
#